data_AF-A0A6A6ZQZ0-F1
#
_entry.id   AF-A0A6A6ZQZ0-F1
#
_cell.length_a   1.000
_cell.length_b   1.000
_cell.length_c   1.000
_cell.angle_alpha   90.00
_cell.angle_beta   90.00
_cell.angle_gamma   90.00
#
_symmetry.space_group_name_H-M   'P 1'
#
loop_
_entity.id
_entity.type
_entity.pdbx_description
1 polymer ?
#
loop_
_entity_poly.entity_id
_entity_poly.type
_entity_poly.pdbx_seq_one_letter_code
_entity_poly.pdbx_strand_id
1 'polypeptide(L)' 'REANQVTQALHSYQVQNQLLLHENKGLRESLSTKKKRKNHGRKLDLQKEGEYYGGAEWWSLRSFKRASERQAQK' A
#
# COMPACT_ATOMS: atom_id res chain seq x y z
N ARG A 1 -5.52 5.25 51.61
CA ARG A 1 -4.28 5.69 50.90
C ARG A 1 -3.84 4.65 49.89
N GLU A 2 -3.82 3.37 50.24
CA GLU A 2 -3.44 2.25 49.34
C GLU A 2 -4.35 2.12 48.11
N ALA A 3 -5.67 2.24 48.25
CA ALA A 3 -6.61 2.20 47.12
C ALA A 3 -6.34 3.26 46.04
N ASN A 4 -5.83 4.45 46.42
CA ASN A 4 -5.47 5.51 45.47
C ASN A 4 -4.16 5.19 44.72
N GLN A 5 -3.24 4.45 45.34
CA GLN A 5 -2.00 4.03 44.68
C GLN A 5 -2.28 2.93 43.65
N VAL A 6 -3.17 1.99 43.99
CA VAL A 6 -3.60 0.92 43.08
C VAL A 6 -4.31 1.48 41.85
N THR A 7 -5.21 2.45 42.04
CA THR A 7 -5.93 3.09 40.92
C THR A 7 -5.00 3.90 40.02
N GLN A 8 -4.03 4.63 40.59
CA GLN A 8 -3.01 5.33 39.80
C GLN A 8 -2.13 4.37 39.01
N ALA A 9 -1.68 3.28 39.62
CA ALA A 9 -0.91 2.24 38.94
C ALA A 9 -1.73 1.62 37.80
N LEU A 10 -2.98 1.23 38.05
CA LEU A 10 -3.88 0.67 37.05
C LEU A 10 -4.09 1.61 35.86
N HIS A 11 -4.34 2.89 36.13
CA HIS A 11 -4.47 3.90 35.07
C HIS A 11 -3.19 4.01 34.24
N SER A 12 -2.01 4.03 34.90
CA SER A 12 -0.72 4.09 34.20
C SER A 12 -0.49 2.88 33.28
N TYR A 13 -0.85 1.67 33.73
CA TYR A 13 -0.78 0.46 32.91
C TYR A 13 -1.77 0.47 31.76
N GLN A 14 -2.98 0.99 31.99
CA GLN A 14 -3.99 1.11 30.95
C GLN A 14 -3.51 2.03 29.82
N VAL A 15 -2.93 3.19 30.17
CA VAL A 15 -2.37 4.12 29.19
C VAL A 15 -1.21 3.48 28.43
N GLN A 16 -0.28 2.82 29.13
CA GLN A 16 0.85 2.13 28.48
C GLN A 16 0.39 1.04 27.51
N ASN A 17 -0.59 0.23 27.90
CA ASN A 17 -1.17 -0.78 27.01
C ASN A 17 -1.83 -0.17 25.78
N GLN A 18 -2.57 0.93 25.94
CA GLN A 18 -3.16 1.63 24.81
C GLN A 18 -2.09 2.14 23.83
N LEU A 19 -1.02 2.76 24.34
CA LEU A 19 0.11 3.22 23.52
C LEU A 19 0.73 2.06 22.74
N LEU A 20 1.03 0.95 23.41
CA LEU A 20 1.60 -0.24 22.77
C LEU A 20 0.68 -0.83 21.69
N LEU A 21 -0.63 -0.87 21.94
CA LEU A 21 -1.61 -1.34 20.96
C LEU A 21 -1.65 -0.43 19.73
N HIS A 22 -1.62 0.88 19.91
CA HIS A 22 -1.57 1.85 18.82
C HIS A 22 -0.30 1.71 17.99
N GLU A 23 0.86 1.55 18.63
CA GLU A 23 2.13 1.31 17.94
C GLU A 23 2.09 -0.01 17.14
N ASN A 24 1.61 -1.09 17.75
CA ASN A 24 1.49 -2.39 17.06
C ASN A 24 0.57 -2.29 15.85
N LYS A 25 -0.55 -1.57 15.97
CA LYS A 25 -1.48 -1.32 14.86
C LYS A 25 -0.79 -0.54 13.74
N GLY A 26 -0.10 0.56 14.06
CA GLY A 26 0.64 1.36 13.08
C GLY A 26 1.74 0.57 12.37
N LEU A 27 2.47 -0.28 13.09
CA LEU A 27 3.48 -1.16 12.50
C LEU A 27 2.86 -2.18 11.53
N ARG A 28 1.74 -2.80 11.89
CA ARG A 28 1.01 -3.75 11.03
C ARG A 28 0.48 -3.07 9.77
N GLU A 29 -0.05 -1.86 9.90
CA GLU A 29 -0.52 -1.06 8.76
C GLU A 29 0.63 -0.66 7.83
N SER A 30 1.77 -0.24 8.38
CA SER A 30 2.98 0.08 7.61
C SER A 30 3.49 -1.15 6.85
N LEU A 31 3.53 -2.32 7.49
CA LEU A 31 3.89 -3.57 6.84
C LEU A 31 2.92 -3.95 5.71
N SER A 32 1.61 -3.80 5.94
CA SER A 32 0.58 -4.03 4.92
C SER A 32 0.76 -3.11 3.71
N THR A 33 0.96 -1.81 3.95
CA THR A 33 1.22 -0.81 2.89
C THR A 33 2.50 -1.13 2.12
N LYS A 34 3.59 -1.50 2.81
CA LYS A 34 4.83 -1.94 2.15
C LYS A 34 4.61 -3.19 1.28
N LYS A 35 3.85 -4.18 1.78
CA LYS A 35 3.49 -5.38 1.02
C LYS A 35 2.67 -5.04 -0.23
N LYS A 36 1.67 -4.15 -0.10
CA LYS A 36 0.88 -3.65 -1.24
C LYS A 36 1.76 -2.93 -2.26
N ARG A 37 2.70 -2.09 -1.82
CA ARG A 37 3.65 -1.40 -2.70
C ARG A 37 4.57 -2.38 -3.45
N LYS A 38 5.04 -3.44 -2.78
CA LYS A 38 5.82 -4.51 -3.44
C LYS A 38 4.98 -5.23 -4.50
N ASN A 39 3.70 -5.41 -4.23
CA ASN A 39 2.74 -6.01 -5.15
C ASN A 39 2.14 -5.03 -6.16
N HIS A 40 2.70 -3.83 -6.35
CA HIS A 40 2.25 -2.98 -7.45
C HIS A 40 2.34 -3.78 -8.74
N GLY A 41 1.26 -3.77 -9.53
CA GLY A 41 1.22 -4.47 -10.80
C GLY A 41 2.45 -4.11 -11.63
N ARG A 42 3.02 -5.08 -12.34
CA ARG A 42 4.10 -4.80 -13.29
C ARG A 42 3.62 -3.70 -14.22
N LYS A 43 4.47 -2.69 -14.47
CA LYS A 43 4.17 -1.67 -15.46
C LYS A 43 3.90 -2.38 -16.79
N LEU A 44 2.71 -2.18 -17.33
CA LEU A 44 2.35 -2.71 -18.63
C LEU A 44 3.09 -1.88 -19.68
N ASP A 45 3.95 -2.52 -20.46
CA ASP A 45 4.74 -1.83 -21.48
C ASP A 45 3.86 -1.54 -22.70
N LEU A 46 3.23 -0.37 -22.69
CA LEU A 46 2.42 0.14 -23.77
C LEU A 46 3.36 0.69 -24.85
N GLN A 47 3.60 -0.12 -25.88
CA GLN A 47 4.37 0.32 -27.05
C GLN A 47 3.51 1.19 -27.97
N LYS A 48 4.12 2.23 -28.53
CA LYS A 48 3.55 3.04 -29.60
C LYS A 48 3.30 2.17 -30.82
N GLU A 49 2.03 2.01 -31.20
CA GLU A 49 1.64 1.31 -32.41
C GLU A 49 1.49 2.33 -33.53
N GLY A 50 2.61 2.69 -34.17
CA GLY A 50 2.66 3.54 -35.36
C GLY A 50 3.39 4.87 -35.20
N GLU A 51 3.59 5.54 -36.33
CA GLU A 51 4.19 6.87 -36.45
C GLU A 51 3.17 7.96 -36.10
N TYR A 52 2.85 8.14 -34.81
CA TYR A 52 2.03 9.26 -34.37
C TYR A 52 2.93 10.45 -33.99
N TYR A 53 2.92 11.50 -34.82
CA TYR A 53 3.72 12.72 -34.65
C TYR A 53 3.00 13.85 -33.89
N GLY A 54 1.82 13.60 -33.33
CA GLY A 54 1.10 14.56 -32.48
C GLY A 54 1.57 14.51 -31.03
N GLY A 55 1.65 15.66 -30.36
CA GLY A 55 2.20 15.77 -28.99
C GLY A 55 1.41 15.05 -27.88
N ALA A 56 0.24 14.45 -28.18
CA ALA A 56 -0.59 13.75 -27.21
C ALA A 56 -0.77 12.27 -27.58
N GLU A 57 -0.23 11.37 -26.76
CA GLU A 57 -0.33 9.92 -26.96
C GLU A 57 -1.65 9.37 -26.40
N TRP A 58 -2.51 8.86 -27.28
CA TRP A 58 -3.80 8.29 -26.90
C TRP A 58 -3.72 6.78 -26.71
N TRP A 59 -4.03 6.30 -25.50
CA TRP A 59 -4.09 4.88 -25.19
C TRP A 59 -5.52 4.35 -25.32
N SER A 60 -5.71 3.38 -26.22
CA SER A 60 -6.99 2.69 -26.41
C SER A 60 -7.04 1.38 -25.60
N LEU A 61 -8.24 0.86 -25.32
CA LEU A 61 -8.39 -0.47 -24.69
C LEU A 61 -7.68 -1.58 -25.49
N ARG A 62 -7.60 -1.42 -26.82
CA ARG A 62 -6.89 -2.36 -27.70
C ARG A 62 -5.38 -2.34 -27.44
N SER A 63 -4.80 -1.16 -27.21
CA SER A 63 -3.38 -0.98 -26.86
C SER A 63 -3.04 -1.71 -25.55
N PHE A 64 -3.93 -1.62 -24.55
CA PHE A 64 -3.82 -2.38 -23.30
C PHE A 64 -3.88 -3.89 -23.52
N LYS A 65 -4.85 -4.38 -24.30
CA LYS A 65 -5.00 -5.81 -24.57
C LYS A 65 -3.75 -6.40 -25.24
N ARG A 66 -3.20 -5.72 -26.25
CA ARG A 66 -1.98 -6.14 -26.96
C ARG A 66 -0.75 -6.16 -26.06
N ALA A 67 -0.58 -5.16 -25.20
CA ALA A 67 0.53 -5.16 -24.25
C ALA A 67 0.41 -6.30 -23.22
N SER A 68 -0.83 -6.65 -22.81
CA SER A 68 -1.08 -7.79 -21.93
C SER A 68 -0.77 -9.12 -22.60
N GLU A 69 -1.16 -9.29 -23.87
CA GLU A 69 -0.83 -10.47 -24.68
C GLU A 69 0.69 -10.64 -24.83
N ARG A 70 1.42 -9.56 -25.12
CA ARG A 70 2.90 -9.56 -25.19
C ARG A 70 3.56 -9.94 -23.86
N GLN A 71 3.02 -9.49 -22.72
CA GLN A 71 3.54 -9.86 -21.40
C GLN A 71 3.25 -11.32 -21.05
N ALA A 72 2.14 -11.90 -21.52
CA ALA A 72 1.79 -13.30 -21.28
C ALA A 72 2.62 -14.27 -22.14
N GLN A 73 3.16 -13.81 -23.27
CA GLN A 73 4.05 -14.58 -24.16
C GLN A 73 5.53 -14.52 -23.77
N LYS A 74 5.89 -13.72 -22.76
CA LYS A 74 7.25 -13.55 -22.24
C LYS A 74 7.50 -14.44 -21.03
#